data_AF-A0A2V6F7L1-F1
#
_entry.id   AF-A0A2V6F7L1-F1
#
_cell.length_a   1.000
_cell.length_b   1.000
_cell.length_c   1.000
_cell.angle_alpha   90.00
_cell.angle_beta   90.00
_cell.angle_gamma   90.00
#
_symmetry.space_group_name_H-M   'P 1'
#
loop_
_entity.id
_entity.type
_entity.pdbx_description
1 polymer ?
#
loop_
_entity_poly.entity_id
_entity_poly.type
_entity_poly.pdbx_seq_one_letter_code
_entity_poly.pdbx_strand_id
1 'polypeptide(L)'
;MSLFTAAGLALAVVARAAEPQNGTGHSLEDYLKRVGYLPIALKKGEQDKLLAQGALAGKKRLFVVDTGTVRTALDEGAARGLKSLGELGVTLEDGFFGKLSDPTIVLMDKLTLGSA
;
A
#
# COMPACT_ATOMS: atom_id res chain seq x y z
N MET A 1 -10.54 22.74 38.52
CA MET A 1 -9.92 21.83 37.53
C MET A 1 -11.03 21.04 36.88
N SER A 2 -11.40 21.37 35.64
CA SER A 2 -12.49 20.70 34.92
C SER A 2 -11.91 19.57 34.08
N LEU A 3 -12.40 18.35 34.30
CA LEU A 3 -12.04 17.15 33.54
C LEU A 3 -12.96 17.08 32.31
N PHE A 4 -12.42 17.26 31.11
CA PHE A 4 -13.16 16.98 29.88
C PHE A 4 -12.90 15.53 29.48
N THR A 5 -13.92 14.67 29.60
CA THR A 5 -13.88 13.31 29.05
C THR A 5 -14.25 13.39 27.57
N ALA A 6 -13.26 13.26 26.69
CA ALA A 6 -13.51 13.14 25.25
C ALA A 6 -14.00 11.71 24.96
N ALA A 7 -15.27 11.57 24.58
CA ALA A 7 -15.80 10.32 24.04
C ALA A 7 -15.40 10.23 22.56
N GLY A 8 -14.39 9.42 22.26
CA GLY A 8 -14.03 9.07 20.89
C GLY A 8 -14.99 8.02 20.35
N LEU A 9 -15.84 8.38 19.38
CA LEU A 9 -16.66 7.43 18.64
C LEU A 9 -15.73 6.63 17.71
N ALA A 10 -15.35 5.42 18.12
CA ALA A 10 -14.66 4.50 17.23
C ALA A 10 -15.64 4.00 16.17
N LEU A 11 -15.62 4.64 14.99
CA LEU A 11 -16.36 4.16 13.83
C LEU A 11 -15.63 2.92 13.30
N ALA A 12 -15.92 1.75 13.87
CA ALA A 12 -15.52 0.48 13.29
C ALA A 12 -16.36 0.26 12.02
N VAL A 13 -15.82 0.64 10.86
CA VAL A 13 -16.39 0.26 9.56
C VAL A 13 -16.14 -1.24 9.39
N VAL A 14 -17.07 -2.04 9.90
CA VAL A 14 -17.11 -3.48 9.64
C VAL A 14 -17.75 -3.65 8.27
N ALA A 15 -16.93 -3.64 7.21
CA ALA A 15 -17.37 -4.07 5.89
C ALA A 15 -17.61 -5.58 5.94
N ARG A 16 -18.85 -5.99 6.26
CA ARG A 16 -19.27 -7.38 6.04
C ARG A 16 -19.28 -7.62 4.54
N ALA A 17 -18.58 -8.65 4.08
CA ALA A 17 -18.75 -9.14 2.71
C ALA A 17 -20.25 -9.45 2.52
N ALA A 18 -20.93 -8.66 1.70
CA ALA A 18 -22.32 -8.91 1.37
C ALA A 18 -22.39 -10.23 0.59
N GLU A 19 -23.39 -11.07 0.90
CA GLU A 19 -23.71 -12.23 0.07
C GLU A 19 -23.91 -11.77 -1.39
N PRO A 20 -23.44 -12.54 -2.37
CA PRO A 20 -23.62 -12.17 -3.78
C PRO A 20 -25.12 -12.14 -4.08
N GLN A 21 -25.70 -10.94 -4.20
CA GLN A 21 -27.02 -10.80 -4.80
C GLN A 21 -26.89 -11.22 -6.26
N ASN A 22 -27.57 -12.29 -6.63
CA ASN A 22 -27.71 -12.78 -8.01
C ASN A 22 -28.55 -11.81 -8.86
N GLY A 23 -28.14 -10.55 -8.93
CA GLY A 23 -28.74 -9.51 -9.76
C GLY A 23 -27.74 -9.07 -10.82
N THR A 24 -28.26 -8.67 -11.98
CA THR A 24 -27.54 -8.10 -13.13
C THR A 24 -26.87 -6.75 -12.85
N GLY A 25 -26.53 -6.47 -11.59
CA GLY A 25 -25.89 -5.25 -11.13
C GLY A 25 -24.39 -5.27 -11.44
N HIS A 26 -23.87 -4.12 -11.87
CA HIS A 26 -22.45 -3.88 -12.07
C HIS A 26 -21.63 -4.41 -10.89
N SER A 27 -20.59 -5.18 -11.18
CA SER A 27 -19.75 -5.77 -10.13
C SER A 27 -18.96 -4.69 -9.39
N LEU A 28 -18.50 -5.00 -8.17
CA LEU A 28 -17.54 -4.15 -7.47
C LEU A 28 -16.31 -3.87 -8.34
N GLU A 29 -15.86 -4.88 -9.10
CA GLU A 29 -14.74 -4.73 -10.02
C GLU A 29 -15.03 -3.71 -11.12
N ASP A 30 -16.24 -3.72 -11.71
CA ASP A 30 -16.64 -2.74 -12.72
C ASP A 30 -16.68 -1.32 -12.15
N TYR A 31 -17.20 -1.17 -10.92
CA TYR A 31 -17.18 0.11 -10.23
C TYR A 31 -15.75 0.62 -10.01
N LEU A 32 -14.86 -0.23 -9.48
CA LEU A 32 -13.46 0.11 -9.20
C LEU A 32 -12.71 0.50 -10.47
N LYS A 33 -12.89 -0.26 -11.56
CA LYS A 33 -12.33 0.08 -12.88
C LYS A 33 -12.84 1.44 -13.38
N ARG A 34 -14.14 1.69 -13.25
CA ARG A 34 -14.77 2.96 -13.67
C ARG A 34 -14.21 4.17 -12.92
N VAL A 35 -13.87 4.03 -11.64
CA VAL A 35 -13.26 5.12 -10.85
C VAL A 35 -11.72 5.15 -10.92
N GLY A 36 -11.12 4.35 -11.81
CA GLY A 36 -9.69 4.43 -12.16
C GLY A 36 -8.78 3.42 -11.45
N TYR A 37 -9.32 2.48 -10.67
CA TYR A 37 -8.50 1.40 -10.11
C TYR A 37 -8.23 0.32 -11.15
N LEU A 38 -6.98 -0.15 -11.20
CA LEU A 38 -6.58 -1.27 -12.04
C LEU A 38 -6.41 -2.53 -11.19
N PRO A 39 -6.90 -3.69 -11.65
CA PRO A 39 -6.72 -4.94 -10.92
C PRO A 39 -5.25 -5.37 -10.95
N ILE A 40 -4.72 -5.73 -9.79
CA ILE A 40 -3.42 -6.39 -9.65
C ILE A 40 -3.70 -7.84 -9.27
N ALA A 41 -3.30 -8.77 -10.14
CA ALA A 41 -3.44 -10.19 -9.86
C ALA A 41 -2.54 -10.58 -8.68
N LEU A 42 -3.14 -11.15 -7.64
CA LEU A 42 -2.42 -11.69 -6.50
C LEU A 42 -2.19 -13.19 -6.67
N LYS A 43 -0.99 -13.64 -6.32
CA LYS A 43 -0.64 -15.07 -6.26
C LYS A 43 -0.51 -15.49 -4.81
N LYS A 44 -0.98 -16.69 -4.48
CA LYS A 44 -0.65 -17.30 -3.19
C LYS A 44 0.82 -17.73 -3.19
N GLY A 45 1.57 -17.25 -2.21
CA GLY A 45 2.91 -17.70 -1.90
C GLY A 45 2.91 -18.73 -0.78
N GLU A 46 4.10 -18.99 -0.24
CA GLU A 46 4.25 -19.82 0.96
C GLU A 46 3.54 -19.19 2.16
N GLN A 47 3.08 -20.02 3.09
CA GLN A 47 2.42 -19.60 4.33
C GLN A 47 1.18 -18.69 4.09
N ASP A 48 0.44 -18.94 3.00
CA ASP A 48 -0.76 -18.18 2.60
C ASP A 48 -0.53 -16.68 2.38
N LYS A 49 0.73 -16.27 2.14
CA LYS A 49 1.05 -14.88 1.80
C LYS A 49 0.46 -14.52 0.44
N LEU A 50 -0.13 -13.33 0.33
CA LEU A 50 -0.58 -12.79 -0.94
C LEU A 50 0.55 -11.99 -1.58
N LEU A 51 0.92 -12.36 -2.81
CA LEU A 51 2.03 -11.79 -3.54
C LEU A 51 1.53 -10.99 -4.75
N ALA A 52 1.96 -9.74 -4.83
CA ALA A 52 1.82 -8.91 -6.03
C ALA A 52 3.13 -8.95 -6.82
N GLN A 53 3.04 -9.20 -8.13
CA GLN A 53 4.18 -9.09 -9.03
C GLN A 53 4.36 -7.64 -9.47
N GLY A 54 5.62 -7.22 -9.61
CA GLY A 54 5.95 -5.88 -10.09
C GLY A 54 7.39 -5.74 -10.52
N ALA A 55 7.80 -4.49 -10.75
CA ALA A 55 9.17 -4.12 -11.03
C ALA A 55 9.56 -2.89 -10.20
N LEU A 56 10.80 -2.86 -9.73
CA LEU A 56 11.39 -1.71 -9.04
C LEU A 56 12.76 -1.46 -9.65
N ALA A 57 13.01 -0.22 -10.07
CA ALA A 57 14.23 0.17 -10.78
C ALA A 57 14.54 -0.77 -11.98
N GLY A 58 13.51 -1.17 -12.73
CA GLY A 58 13.62 -2.06 -13.90
C GLY A 58 13.87 -3.54 -13.59
N LYS A 59 13.92 -3.95 -12.31
CA LYS A 59 14.10 -5.35 -11.90
C LYS A 59 12.78 -5.93 -11.43
N LYS A 60 12.45 -7.15 -11.89
CA LYS A 60 11.26 -7.88 -11.42
C LYS A 60 11.36 -8.17 -9.91
N ARG A 61 10.27 -7.94 -9.20
CA ARG A 61 10.14 -8.14 -7.73
C ARG A 61 8.80 -8.81 -7.40
N LEU A 62 8.76 -9.43 -6.23
CA LEU A 62 7.54 -9.90 -5.59
C LEU A 62 7.33 -9.09 -4.32
N PHE A 63 6.14 -8.54 -4.16
CA PHE A 63 5.74 -7.76 -3.00
C PHE A 63 4.72 -8.56 -2.21
N VAL A 64 4.96 -8.74 -0.91
CA VAL A 64 3.95 -9.30 0.00
C VAL A 64 2.94 -8.21 0.32
N VAL A 65 1.66 -8.51 0.19
CA VAL A 65 0.59 -7.64 0.68
C VAL A 65 0.48 -7.85 2.18
N ASP A 66 0.86 -6.83 2.94
CA ASP A 66 0.72 -6.78 4.39
C ASP A 66 -0.20 -5.61 4.76
N THR A 67 -1.42 -5.92 5.16
CA THR A 67 -2.41 -4.91 5.57
C THR A 67 -2.18 -4.39 6.98
N GLY A 68 -1.24 -4.96 7.73
CA GLY A 68 -0.86 -4.55 9.09
C GLY A 68 0.28 -3.55 9.14
N THR A 69 0.96 -3.29 8.02
CA THR A 69 2.04 -2.29 7.95
C THR A 69 1.57 -0.99 7.30
N VAL A 70 2.07 0.12 7.83
CA VAL A 70 1.87 1.46 7.26
C VAL A 70 2.90 1.80 6.19
N ARG A 71 4.00 1.04 6.08
CA ARG A 71 5.09 1.30 5.13
C ARG A 71 5.54 0.02 4.44
N THR A 72 5.95 0.15 3.18
CA THR A 72 6.61 -0.95 2.45
C THR A 72 8.02 -1.14 2.97
N ALA A 73 8.32 -2.32 3.50
CA ALA A 73 9.68 -2.74 3.80
C ALA A 73 10.34 -3.35 2.55
N LEU A 74 11.62 -3.07 2.33
CA LEU A 74 12.42 -3.67 1.27
C LEU A 74 13.54 -4.51 1.87
N ASP A 75 13.87 -5.61 1.21
CA ASP A 75 15.13 -6.29 1.46
C ASP A 75 16.31 -5.40 1.04
N GLU A 76 17.45 -5.51 1.72
CA GLU A 76 18.64 -4.70 1.43
C GLU A 76 19.11 -4.85 -0.03
N GLY A 77 18.93 -6.03 -0.62
CA GLY A 77 19.27 -6.29 -2.02
C GLY A 77 18.36 -5.57 -3.01
N ALA A 78 17.09 -5.35 -2.67
CA ALA A 78 16.13 -4.57 -3.44
C ALA A 78 16.30 -3.06 -3.24
N ALA A 79 16.75 -2.64 -2.06
CA ALA A 79 17.07 -1.25 -1.78
C ALA A 79 18.37 -0.77 -2.46
N ARG A 80 19.25 -1.69 -2.85
CA ARG A 80 20.55 -1.36 -3.46
C ARG A 80 20.40 -0.49 -4.72
N GLY A 81 20.95 0.72 -4.65
CA GLY A 81 20.93 1.70 -5.74
C GLY A 81 19.73 2.65 -5.71
N LEU A 82 18.81 2.49 -4.76
CA LEU A 82 17.84 3.52 -4.42
C LEU A 82 18.52 4.59 -3.56
N LYS A 83 18.08 5.83 -3.72
CA LYS A 83 18.59 6.94 -2.92
C LYS A 83 17.73 7.13 -1.68
N SER A 84 18.40 7.39 -0.56
CA SER A 84 17.76 7.90 0.65
C SER A 84 17.30 9.34 0.45
N LEU A 85 16.36 9.80 1.29
CA LEU A 85 15.95 11.20 1.31
C LEU A 85 17.14 12.13 1.62
N GLY A 86 18.05 11.69 2.50
CA GLY A 86 19.27 12.42 2.83
C GLY A 86 20.20 12.61 1.64
N GLU A 87 20.43 11.56 0.84
CA GLU A 87 21.25 11.61 -0.38
C GLU A 87 20.64 12.48 -1.48
N LEU A 88 19.32 12.62 -1.50
CA LEU A 88 18.61 13.52 -2.41
C LEU A 88 18.64 14.98 -1.93
N GLY A 89 19.00 15.24 -0.67
CA GLY A 89 18.94 16.57 -0.07
C GLY A 89 17.52 17.12 0.03
N VAL A 90 16.51 16.24 0.01
CA VAL A 90 15.09 16.62 0.03
C VAL A 90 14.45 16.18 1.34
N THR A 91 13.50 16.98 1.82
CA THR A 91 12.54 16.56 2.82
C THR A 91 11.27 16.17 2.10
N LEU A 92 10.71 15.00 2.40
CA LEU A 92 9.39 14.64 1.92
C LEU A 92 8.37 15.07 2.98
N GLU A 93 7.44 15.95 2.63
CA GLU A 93 6.26 16.22 3.45
C GLU A 93 5.05 15.60 2.78
N ASP A 94 4.40 14.68 3.49
CA ASP A 94 3.20 13.99 3.05
C ASP A 94 2.06 14.22 4.05
N GLY A 95 0.83 14.29 3.56
CA GLY A 95 -0.35 14.55 4.41
C GLY A 95 -0.67 13.42 5.39
N PHE A 96 -0.15 12.21 5.15
CA PHE A 96 -0.35 11.05 6.01
C PHE A 96 0.83 10.79 6.94
N PHE A 97 2.07 10.84 6.43
CA PHE A 97 3.30 10.58 7.19
C PHE A 97 3.95 11.83 7.79
N GLY A 98 3.47 13.03 7.46
CA GLY A 98 4.09 14.28 7.88
C GLY A 98 5.47 14.47 7.24
N LYS A 99 6.39 15.08 8.01
CA LYS A 99 7.77 15.34 7.57
C LYS A 99 8.64 14.10 7.72
N LEU A 100 9.15 13.58 6.61
CA LEU A 100 10.09 12.46 6.56
C LEU A 100 11.53 12.98 6.39
N SER A 101 12.35 12.67 7.39
CA SER A 101 13.78 13.02 7.42
C SER A 101 14.68 11.86 7.85
N ASP A 102 14.11 10.67 8.07
CA ASP A 102 14.85 9.48 8.47
C ASP A 102 15.74 9.00 7.30
N PRO A 103 17.07 8.89 7.49
CA PRO A 103 18.00 8.51 6.42
C PRO A 103 17.85 7.04 5.99
N THR A 104 17.13 6.21 6.74
CA THR A 104 16.84 4.82 6.35
C THR A 104 15.71 4.72 5.32
N ILE A 105 14.97 5.81 5.10
CA ILE A 105 13.90 5.87 4.11
C ILE A 105 14.51 6.10 2.73
N VAL A 106 14.27 5.16 1.83
CA VAL A 106 14.63 5.24 0.41
C VAL A 106 13.43 5.61 -0.45
N LEU A 107 13.70 6.33 -1.54
CA LEU A 107 12.69 6.60 -2.56
C LEU A 107 12.58 5.41 -3.51
N MET A 108 11.40 4.79 -3.55
CA MET A 108 11.07 3.72 -4.52
C MET A 108 10.76 4.29 -5.90
N ASP A 109 11.78 4.81 -6.58
CA ASP A 109 11.63 5.34 -7.94
C ASP A 109 11.37 4.22 -8.96
N LYS A 110 10.53 4.52 -9.96
CA LYS A 110 10.14 3.60 -11.06
C LYS A 110 9.54 2.27 -10.56
N LEU A 111 8.68 2.35 -9.54
CA LEU A 111 7.86 1.22 -9.12
C LEU A 111 6.68 1.01 -10.09
N THR A 112 6.53 -0.22 -10.57
CA THR A 112 5.35 -0.68 -11.30
C THR A 112 4.79 -1.92 -10.61
N LEU A 113 3.48 -1.95 -10.34
CA LEU A 113 2.78 -3.11 -9.79
C LEU A 113 1.75 -3.62 -10.79
N GLY A 114 1.55 -4.94 -10.86
CA GLY A 114 0.63 -5.57 -11.82
C GLY A 114 1.34 -5.99 -13.10
N SER A 115 0.72 -5.75 -14.26
CA SER A 115 1.28 -6.07 -15.58
C SER A 115 2.56 -5.25 -15.85
N ALA A 116 3.68 -5.79 -15.38
CA ALA A 116 5.06 -5.38 -15.63
C ALA A 116 5.76 -6.37 -16.57
#